data_AF-A0ABD6BLR6-F1
#
_entry.id   AF-A0ABD6BLR6-F1
#
_cell.length_a   1.000
_cell.length_b   1.000
_cell.length_c   1.000
_cell.angle_alpha   90.00
_cell.angle_beta   90.00
_cell.angle_gamma   90.00
#
_symmetry.space_group_name_H-M   'P 1'
#
loop_
_entity.id
_entity.type
_entity.pdbx_description
1 polymer ?
#
loop_
_entity_poly.entity_id
_entity_poly.type
_entity_poly.pdbx_seq_one_letter_code
_entity_poly.pdbx_strand_id
1 'polypeptide(L)'
;MSSSRRAFLPTLVANALPLVGIALLDWRVAEVLAVYWLELATAFLAYGAAALFAARPVVLEGREAFFLPAVGRNTERAPKWECEPSPVDVPGPLPPIYPRNGRLVAATLFWGFGLLAVPLIAAPEAVDAALSLPLLGTTATMLGAHVLDLRREFFDEGQYEERSAHTVLEVPGRLLAFASIYVALAAAVGGGGLLFILALLYEAGVTVPDSDAGVLFGASMIAGKLLAEWGRFDAARADEPGWLGTWFQPEKPEA
;
A
#
# COMPACT_ATOMS: atom_id res chain seq x y z
N MET A 1 3.31 -17.93 20.81
CA MET A 1 4.29 -17.23 19.94
C MET A 1 4.86 -18.07 18.79
N SER A 2 5.18 -19.38 18.93
CA SER A 2 5.77 -20.18 17.84
C SER A 2 4.81 -20.50 16.68
N SER A 3 3.50 -20.57 16.94
CA SER A 3 2.46 -20.81 15.90
C SER A 3 2.35 -19.65 14.90
N SER A 4 2.27 -18.39 15.39
CA SER A 4 2.21 -17.21 14.53
C SER A 4 3.44 -17.04 13.63
N ARG A 5 4.65 -17.29 14.14
CA ARG A 5 5.89 -17.21 13.34
C ARG A 5 5.90 -18.22 12.20
N ARG A 6 5.37 -19.43 12.42
CA ARG A 6 5.26 -20.46 11.38
C ARG A 6 4.22 -20.09 10.33
N ALA A 7 3.12 -19.45 10.72
CA ALA A 7 2.10 -18.99 9.79
C ALA A 7 2.54 -17.79 8.91
N PHE A 8 3.51 -16.99 9.35
CA PHE A 8 4.12 -15.92 8.54
C PHE A 8 5.24 -16.41 7.61
N LEU A 9 5.75 -17.63 7.83
CA LEU A 9 6.90 -18.17 7.08
C LEU A 9 6.70 -18.16 5.56
N PRO A 10 5.53 -18.53 5.00
CA PRO A 10 5.33 -18.48 3.55
C PRO A 10 5.46 -17.06 2.98
N THR A 11 4.91 -16.06 3.68
CA THR A 11 5.00 -14.64 3.30
C THR A 11 6.44 -14.15 3.36
N LEU A 12 7.19 -14.52 4.41
CA LEU A 12 8.61 -14.21 4.54
C LEU A 12 9.42 -14.82 3.38
N VAL A 13 9.19 -16.09 3.05
CA VAL A 13 9.90 -16.78 1.96
C VAL A 13 9.57 -16.15 0.60
N ALA A 14 8.31 -15.85 0.34
CA ALA A 14 7.88 -15.21 -0.90
C ALA A 14 8.54 -13.84 -1.10
N ASN A 15 8.69 -13.06 -0.02
CA ASN A 15 9.29 -11.73 -0.08
C ASN A 15 10.82 -11.72 0.03
N ALA A 16 11.44 -12.82 0.46
CA ALA A 16 12.88 -13.01 0.37
C ALA A 16 13.35 -13.44 -1.03
N LEU A 17 12.45 -14.01 -1.85
CA LEU A 17 12.78 -14.48 -3.20
C LEU A 17 13.37 -13.40 -4.11
N PRO A 18 12.88 -12.14 -4.10
CA PRO A 18 13.52 -11.07 -4.86
C PRO A 18 14.96 -10.76 -4.43
N LEU A 19 15.32 -10.94 -3.15
CA LEU A 19 16.73 -10.81 -2.72
C LEU A 19 17.60 -11.90 -3.32
N VAL A 20 17.11 -13.14 -3.35
CA VAL A 20 17.80 -14.26 -3.98
C VAL A 20 17.96 -14.00 -5.47
N GLY A 21 16.92 -13.46 -6.12
CA GLY A 21 16.98 -13.05 -7.52
C GLY A 21 18.03 -11.99 -7.79
N ILE A 22 18.09 -10.93 -6.97
CA ILE A 22 19.11 -9.87 -7.10
C ILE A 22 20.52 -10.43 -6.89
N ALA A 23 20.72 -11.26 -5.86
CA ALA A 23 22.04 -11.73 -5.46
C ALA A 23 22.60 -12.87 -6.34
N LEU A 24 21.74 -13.73 -6.89
CA LEU A 24 22.16 -14.96 -7.57
C LEU A 24 21.71 -15.07 -9.02
N LEU A 25 20.70 -14.30 -9.45
CA LEU A 25 20.08 -14.42 -10.77
C LEU A 25 20.15 -13.12 -11.58
N ASP A 26 20.97 -12.17 -11.14
CA ASP A 26 21.17 -10.84 -11.76
C ASP A 26 19.85 -10.07 -11.97
N TRP A 27 18.87 -10.26 -11.08
CA TRP A 27 17.64 -9.47 -11.16
C TRP A 27 17.95 -8.01 -10.93
N ARG A 28 17.42 -7.16 -11.81
CA ARG A 28 17.59 -5.73 -11.69
C ARG A 28 16.77 -5.24 -10.50
N VAL A 29 17.41 -4.52 -9.59
CA VAL A 29 16.75 -3.89 -8.43
C VAL A 29 15.54 -3.06 -8.87
N ALA A 30 15.65 -2.36 -10.01
CA ALA A 30 14.56 -1.60 -10.62
C ALA A 30 13.31 -2.45 -10.93
N GLU A 31 13.47 -3.70 -11.39
CA GLU A 31 12.34 -4.60 -11.68
C GLU A 31 11.64 -5.04 -10.39
N VAL A 32 12.41 -5.38 -9.36
CA VAL A 32 11.87 -5.75 -8.04
C VAL A 32 11.09 -4.58 -7.41
N LEU A 33 11.64 -3.37 -7.50
CA LEU A 33 10.96 -2.18 -7.02
C LEU A 33 9.70 -1.89 -7.83
N ALA A 34 9.76 -2.02 -9.16
CA ALA A 34 8.60 -1.85 -10.02
C ALA A 34 7.46 -2.78 -9.60
N VAL A 35 7.74 -4.06 -9.32
CA VAL A 35 6.73 -5.02 -8.83
C VAL A 35 6.04 -4.52 -7.55
N TYR A 36 6.78 -3.98 -6.58
CA TYR A 36 6.19 -3.47 -5.34
C TYR A 36 5.35 -2.21 -5.53
N TRP A 37 5.80 -1.29 -6.39
CA TRP A 37 5.02 -0.11 -6.73
C TRP A 37 3.76 -0.46 -7.52
N LEU A 38 3.86 -1.45 -8.41
CA LEU A 38 2.72 -1.98 -9.16
C LEU A 38 1.70 -2.64 -8.24
N GLU A 39 2.12 -3.41 -7.23
CA GLU A 39 1.24 -4.00 -6.22
C GLU A 39 0.42 -2.91 -5.49
N LEU A 40 1.09 -1.85 -5.01
CA LEU A 40 0.43 -0.69 -4.39
C LEU A 40 -0.54 0.00 -5.37
N ALA A 41 -0.11 0.24 -6.61
CA ALA A 41 -0.94 0.86 -7.64
C ALA A 41 -2.19 0.04 -7.96
N THR A 42 -2.05 -1.28 -8.13
CA THR A 42 -3.18 -2.17 -8.40
C THR A 42 -4.12 -2.27 -7.21
N ALA A 43 -3.59 -2.26 -5.98
CA ALA A 43 -4.42 -2.20 -4.77
C ALA A 43 -5.23 -0.89 -4.74
N PHE A 44 -4.63 0.27 -5.03
CA PHE A 44 -5.37 1.54 -5.10
C PHE A 44 -6.48 1.51 -6.14
N LEU A 45 -6.23 0.97 -7.33
CA LEU A 45 -7.26 0.85 -8.37
C LEU A 45 -8.40 -0.07 -7.93
N ALA A 46 -8.08 -1.25 -7.41
CA ALA A 46 -9.06 -2.24 -7.02
C ALA A 46 -9.93 -1.76 -5.85
N TYR A 47 -9.31 -1.26 -4.79
CA TYR A 47 -10.01 -0.72 -3.61
C TYR A 47 -10.71 0.61 -3.92
N GLY A 48 -10.16 1.44 -4.81
CA GLY A 48 -10.82 2.64 -5.31
C GLY A 48 -12.11 2.34 -6.06
N ALA A 49 -12.08 1.31 -6.91
CA ALA A 49 -13.29 0.81 -7.56
C ALA A 49 -14.29 0.25 -6.54
N ALA A 50 -13.85 -0.59 -5.60
CA ALA A 50 -14.72 -1.15 -4.55
C ALA A 50 -15.36 -0.08 -3.66
N ALA A 51 -14.63 0.98 -3.33
CA ALA A 51 -15.11 2.07 -2.48
C ALA A 51 -16.30 2.84 -3.09
N LEU A 52 -16.52 2.76 -4.40
CA LEU A 52 -17.71 3.33 -5.05
C LEU A 52 -19.00 2.60 -4.66
N PHE A 53 -18.91 1.32 -4.27
CA PHE A 53 -20.04 0.47 -3.87
C PHE A 53 -20.30 0.51 -2.35
N ALA A 54 -19.45 1.17 -1.58
CA ALA A 54 -19.57 1.24 -0.13
C ALA A 54 -20.80 2.05 0.31
N ALA A 55 -21.72 1.39 1.02
CA ALA A 55 -23.03 1.94 1.36
C ALA A 55 -23.01 2.83 2.61
N ARG A 56 -22.10 2.60 3.57
CA ARG A 56 -22.12 3.37 4.82
C ARG A 56 -21.60 4.79 4.64
N PRO A 57 -22.21 5.76 5.35
CA PRO A 57 -21.68 7.12 5.40
C PRO A 57 -20.29 7.12 6.06
N VAL A 58 -19.47 8.10 5.69
CA VAL A 58 -18.17 8.32 6.34
C VAL A 58 -18.41 9.00 7.69
N VAL A 59 -18.08 8.29 8.77
CA VAL A 59 -18.10 8.83 10.15
C VAL A 59 -16.67 9.18 10.56
N LEU A 60 -16.47 10.43 10.96
CA LEU A 60 -15.16 10.99 11.37
C LEU A 60 -15.01 11.14 12.88
N GLU A 61 -16.09 11.04 13.63
CA GLU A 61 -16.04 11.07 15.10
C GLU A 61 -15.30 9.82 15.60
N GLY A 62 -14.44 10.01 16.60
CA GLY A 62 -13.56 8.96 17.14
C GLY A 62 -12.34 8.62 16.26
N ARG A 63 -12.17 9.26 15.09
CA ARG A 63 -10.98 9.07 14.25
C ARG A 63 -9.85 10.02 14.64
N GLU A 64 -8.67 9.49 14.93
CA GLU A 64 -7.55 10.29 15.45
C GLU A 64 -6.26 10.15 14.62
N ALA A 65 -5.97 8.98 14.03
CA ALA A 65 -4.65 8.72 13.49
C ALA A 65 -4.54 8.81 11.96
N PHE A 66 -5.61 8.56 11.20
CA PHE A 66 -5.52 8.52 9.74
C PHE A 66 -6.72 9.14 9.01
N PHE A 67 -6.46 10.19 8.22
CA PHE A 67 -7.45 10.85 7.37
C PHE A 67 -7.06 10.73 5.90
N LEU A 68 -7.99 10.25 5.08
CA LEU A 68 -7.81 10.25 3.63
C LEU A 68 -7.85 11.67 3.05
N PRO A 69 -7.20 11.89 1.90
CA PRO A 69 -7.28 13.15 1.18
C PRO A 69 -8.73 13.56 0.89
N ALA A 70 -9.00 14.87 0.94
CA ALA A 70 -10.33 15.45 0.82
C ALA A 70 -11.34 15.11 1.93
N VAL A 71 -10.92 14.41 2.99
CA VAL A 71 -11.72 14.20 4.20
C VAL A 71 -10.98 14.77 5.40
N GLY A 72 -11.69 15.48 6.26
CA GLY A 72 -11.11 16.03 7.47
C GLY A 72 -12.12 16.87 8.23
N ARG A 73 -11.86 17.10 9.52
CA ARG A 73 -12.73 17.85 10.43
C ARG A 73 -13.18 19.21 9.88
N ASN A 74 -12.37 19.82 9.02
CA ASN A 74 -12.62 21.15 8.45
C ASN A 74 -12.91 21.17 6.93
N THR A 75 -12.74 20.06 6.20
CA THR A 75 -12.62 20.06 4.73
C THR A 75 -13.83 19.44 4.01
N GLU A 76 -14.52 18.49 4.64
CA GLU A 76 -15.82 18.01 4.18
C GLU A 76 -16.77 17.94 5.37
N ARG A 77 -17.66 18.93 5.43
CA ARG A 77 -18.77 18.95 6.38
C ARG A 77 -19.65 17.72 6.13
N ALA A 78 -20.21 17.22 7.22
CA ALA A 78 -21.15 16.13 7.30
C ALA A 78 -22.39 16.13 6.36
N PRO A 79 -22.87 17.23 5.70
CA PRO A 79 -24.18 17.22 5.02
C PRO A 79 -24.39 16.11 4.00
N LYS A 80 -23.41 15.77 3.14
CA LYS A 80 -23.60 14.71 2.12
C LYS A 80 -23.65 13.29 2.73
N TRP A 81 -23.15 13.14 3.95
CA TRP A 81 -23.15 11.89 4.72
C TRP A 81 -24.35 11.79 5.66
N GLU A 82 -24.96 12.93 6.02
CA GLU A 82 -26.21 13.05 6.77
C GLU A 82 -27.45 12.88 5.88
N CYS A 83 -27.35 13.19 4.59
CA CYS A 83 -28.45 12.96 3.64
C CYS A 83 -28.66 11.47 3.32
N GLU A 84 -29.92 11.13 3.03
CA GLU A 84 -30.29 9.80 2.56
C GLU A 84 -29.52 9.47 1.26
N PRO A 85 -28.88 8.29 1.18
CA PRO A 85 -28.11 7.92 0.00
C PRO A 85 -29.00 7.85 -1.26
N SER A 86 -28.46 8.34 -2.38
CA SER A 86 -29.03 8.16 -3.71
C SER A 86 -28.18 7.13 -4.49
N PRO A 87 -28.49 5.82 -4.37
CA PRO A 87 -27.80 4.78 -5.12
C PRO A 87 -28.13 4.83 -6.61
N VAL A 88 -27.17 4.42 -7.44
CA VAL A 88 -27.36 4.20 -8.88
C VAL A 88 -27.19 2.72 -9.15
N ASP A 89 -28.27 2.06 -9.59
CA ASP A 89 -28.24 0.65 -9.95
C ASP A 89 -27.38 0.43 -11.18
N VAL A 90 -26.52 -0.58 -11.11
CA VAL A 90 -25.68 -1.03 -12.22
C VAL A 90 -26.22 -2.32 -12.81
N PRO A 91 -26.16 -2.52 -14.15
CA PRO A 91 -26.60 -3.76 -14.76
C PRO A 91 -25.77 -4.96 -14.29
N GLY A 92 -26.43 -6.07 -13.96
CA GLY A 92 -25.79 -7.34 -13.62
C GLY A 92 -25.80 -7.66 -12.12
N PRO A 93 -24.93 -8.56 -11.63
CA PRO A 93 -24.92 -9.01 -10.23
C PRO A 93 -24.20 -8.02 -9.29
N LEU A 94 -23.85 -6.82 -9.76
CA LEU A 94 -23.10 -5.86 -8.96
C LEU A 94 -24.04 -5.05 -8.06
N PRO A 95 -23.62 -4.71 -6.82
CA PRO A 95 -24.37 -3.80 -5.96
C PRO A 95 -24.47 -2.39 -6.57
N PRO A 96 -25.38 -1.55 -6.07
CA PRO A 96 -25.48 -0.16 -6.53
C PRO A 96 -24.20 0.64 -6.24
N ILE A 97 -23.93 1.62 -7.09
CA ILE A 97 -22.86 2.60 -6.89
C ILE A 97 -23.43 3.81 -6.14
N TYR A 98 -22.63 4.40 -5.24
CA TYR A 98 -22.98 5.60 -4.49
C TYR A 98 -22.17 6.81 -5.01
N PRO A 99 -22.75 7.70 -5.83
CA PRO A 99 -22.05 8.84 -6.43
C PRO A 99 -21.38 9.78 -5.41
N ARG A 100 -21.92 9.87 -4.19
CA ARG A 100 -21.33 10.65 -3.09
C ARG A 100 -19.90 10.23 -2.74
N ASN A 101 -19.51 8.99 -3.04
CA ASN A 101 -18.17 8.46 -2.82
C ASN A 101 -17.18 8.92 -3.91
N GLY A 102 -17.67 9.36 -5.07
CA GLY A 102 -16.84 9.63 -6.25
C GLY A 102 -15.75 10.68 -6.01
N ARG A 103 -16.06 11.80 -5.34
CA ARG A 103 -15.07 12.83 -5.03
C ARG A 103 -13.97 12.33 -4.09
N LEU A 104 -14.35 11.53 -3.08
CA LEU A 104 -13.41 10.93 -2.14
C LEU A 104 -12.48 9.94 -2.84
N VAL A 105 -13.04 9.05 -3.65
CA VAL A 105 -12.28 8.09 -4.47
C VAL A 105 -11.34 8.84 -5.40
N ALA A 106 -11.82 9.82 -6.16
CA ALA A 106 -11.00 10.58 -7.09
C ALA A 106 -9.86 11.33 -6.39
N ALA A 107 -10.13 12.01 -5.26
CA ALA A 107 -9.11 12.71 -4.49
C ALA A 107 -8.07 11.73 -3.92
N THR A 108 -8.50 10.58 -3.39
CA THR A 108 -7.62 9.56 -2.83
C THR A 108 -6.75 8.93 -3.90
N LEU A 109 -7.30 8.62 -5.07
CA LEU A 109 -6.53 8.11 -6.21
C LEU A 109 -5.54 9.17 -6.71
N PHE A 110 -5.97 10.42 -6.88
CA PHE A 110 -5.08 11.50 -7.34
C PHE A 110 -3.88 11.68 -6.42
N TRP A 111 -4.12 11.80 -5.11
CA TRP A 111 -3.04 11.94 -4.13
C TRP A 111 -2.23 10.66 -3.97
N GLY A 112 -2.87 9.49 -3.99
CA GLY A 112 -2.21 8.19 -3.91
C GLY A 112 -1.23 7.98 -5.07
N PHE A 113 -1.69 8.19 -6.31
CA PHE A 113 -0.84 8.13 -7.49
C PHE A 113 0.21 9.24 -7.52
N GLY A 114 -0.11 10.44 -7.03
CA GLY A 114 0.88 11.50 -6.87
C GLY A 114 2.03 11.09 -5.95
N LEU A 115 1.74 10.41 -4.85
CA LEU A 115 2.76 9.89 -3.93
C LEU A 115 3.54 8.72 -4.54
N LEU A 116 2.85 7.82 -5.25
CA LEU A 116 3.48 6.71 -5.99
C LEU A 116 4.40 7.20 -7.12
N ALA A 117 4.14 8.39 -7.68
CA ALA A 117 4.98 8.97 -8.72
C ALA A 117 6.34 9.48 -8.20
N VAL A 118 6.43 9.90 -6.94
CA VAL A 118 7.69 10.43 -6.35
C VAL A 118 8.89 9.48 -6.50
N PRO A 119 8.82 8.19 -6.11
CA PRO A 119 9.92 7.25 -6.30
C PRO A 119 10.19 6.96 -7.78
N LEU A 120 9.17 6.99 -8.64
CA LEU A 120 9.33 6.77 -10.10
C LEU A 120 10.09 7.93 -10.76
N ILE A 121 9.92 9.17 -10.26
CA ILE A 121 10.71 10.32 -10.70
C ILE A 121 12.18 10.15 -10.29
N ALA A 122 12.44 9.56 -9.12
CA ALA A 122 13.79 9.32 -8.62
C ALA A 122 14.48 8.12 -9.29
N ALA A 123 13.73 7.17 -9.85
CA ALA A 123 14.22 5.94 -10.49
C ALA A 123 13.51 5.71 -11.84
N PRO A 124 13.84 6.48 -12.90
CA PRO A 124 13.17 6.39 -14.19
C PRO A 124 13.28 5.01 -14.84
N GLU A 125 14.38 4.28 -14.60
CA GLU A 125 14.53 2.89 -15.09
C GLU A 125 13.49 1.92 -14.53
N ALA A 126 12.86 2.23 -13.39
CA ALA A 126 11.75 1.45 -12.84
C ALA A 126 10.47 1.64 -13.66
N VAL A 127 10.28 2.81 -14.31
CA VAL A 127 9.17 3.05 -15.24
C VAL A 127 9.33 2.19 -16.49
N ASP A 128 10.52 2.19 -17.08
CA ASP A 128 10.82 1.36 -18.25
C ASP A 128 10.64 -0.13 -17.95
N ALA A 129 11.08 -0.57 -16.76
CA ALA A 129 10.84 -1.92 -16.27
C ALA A 129 9.33 -2.22 -16.15
N ALA A 130 8.56 -1.34 -15.52
CA ALA A 130 7.12 -1.52 -15.33
C ALA A 130 6.34 -1.65 -16.66
N LEU A 131 6.84 -1.06 -17.75
CA LEU A 131 6.26 -1.16 -19.09
C LEU A 131 6.71 -2.40 -19.87
N SER A 132 7.62 -3.21 -19.33
CA SER A 132 8.03 -4.46 -19.95
C SER A 132 6.88 -5.48 -19.98
N LEU A 133 6.78 -6.25 -21.06
CA LEU A 133 5.72 -7.25 -21.22
C LEU A 133 5.61 -8.25 -20.04
N PRO A 134 6.72 -8.76 -19.46
CA PRO A 134 6.65 -9.64 -18.29
C PRO A 134 6.04 -8.94 -17.06
N LEU A 135 6.38 -7.68 -16.83
CA LEU A 135 5.85 -6.93 -15.70
C LEU A 135 4.39 -6.52 -15.92
N LEU A 136 3.98 -6.20 -17.16
CA LEU A 136 2.56 -6.00 -17.48
C LEU A 136 1.72 -7.27 -17.20
N GLY A 137 2.24 -8.45 -17.54
CA GLY A 137 1.60 -9.72 -17.20
C GLY A 137 1.49 -9.94 -15.69
N THR A 138 2.54 -9.58 -14.95
CA THR A 138 2.55 -9.60 -13.48
C THR A 138 1.51 -8.62 -12.90
N THR A 139 1.46 -7.38 -13.39
CA THR A 139 0.47 -6.37 -12.99
C THR A 139 -0.95 -6.84 -13.23
N ALA A 140 -1.23 -7.43 -14.40
CA ALA A 140 -2.55 -7.96 -14.71
C ALA A 140 -2.94 -9.10 -13.76
N THR A 141 -1.97 -9.95 -13.40
CA THR A 141 -2.19 -11.03 -12.43
C THR A 141 -2.46 -10.48 -11.02
N MET A 142 -1.70 -9.48 -10.57
CA MET A 142 -1.90 -8.80 -9.29
C MET A 142 -3.26 -8.11 -9.21
N LEU A 143 -3.64 -7.37 -10.26
CA LEU A 143 -4.94 -6.73 -10.35
C LEU A 143 -6.07 -7.77 -10.31
N GLY A 144 -5.91 -8.88 -11.06
CA GLY A 144 -6.84 -9.99 -11.02
C GLY A 144 -6.98 -10.61 -9.63
N ALA A 145 -5.87 -10.79 -8.90
CA ALA A 145 -5.89 -11.28 -7.53
C ALA A 145 -6.65 -10.33 -6.60
N HIS A 146 -6.35 -9.03 -6.63
CA HIS A 146 -7.09 -8.04 -5.83
C HIS A 146 -8.59 -8.01 -6.16
N VAL A 147 -8.95 -8.10 -7.44
CA VAL A 147 -10.36 -8.15 -7.86
C VAL A 147 -11.04 -9.41 -7.36
N LEU A 148 -10.37 -10.57 -7.38
CA LEU A 148 -10.93 -11.83 -6.86
C LEU A 148 -11.10 -11.79 -5.34
N ASP A 149 -10.13 -11.23 -4.62
CA ASP A 149 -10.20 -11.09 -3.16
C ASP A 149 -11.34 -10.14 -2.77
N LEU A 150 -11.43 -8.98 -3.43
CA LEU A 150 -12.55 -8.05 -3.22
C LEU A 150 -13.88 -8.67 -3.62
N ARG A 151 -13.95 -9.43 -4.72
CA ARG A 151 -15.19 -10.13 -5.09
C ARG A 151 -15.67 -11.03 -3.96
N ARG A 152 -14.78 -11.87 -3.42
CA ARG A 152 -15.14 -12.82 -2.36
C ARG A 152 -15.47 -12.12 -1.05
N GLU A 153 -14.57 -11.28 -0.57
CA GLU A 153 -14.67 -10.72 0.78
C GLU A 153 -15.56 -9.47 0.84
N PHE A 154 -15.56 -8.65 -0.21
CA PHE A 154 -16.30 -7.38 -0.20
C PHE A 154 -17.71 -7.51 -0.77
N PHE A 155 -17.85 -8.22 -1.89
CA PHE A 155 -19.12 -8.36 -2.61
C PHE A 155 -19.91 -9.60 -2.17
N ASP A 156 -19.33 -10.79 -2.21
CA ASP A 156 -20.05 -12.04 -1.94
C ASP A 156 -20.44 -12.17 -0.45
N GLU A 157 -19.62 -11.66 0.48
CA GLU A 157 -19.93 -11.59 1.91
C GLU A 157 -20.77 -10.35 2.31
N GLY A 158 -21.12 -9.46 1.37
CA GLY A 158 -21.97 -8.30 1.64
C GLY A 158 -21.30 -7.19 2.46
N GLN A 159 -19.97 -7.21 2.65
CA GLN A 159 -19.28 -6.21 3.46
C GLN A 159 -19.40 -4.77 2.90
N TYR A 160 -19.75 -4.61 1.63
CA TYR A 160 -20.05 -3.29 1.05
C TYR A 160 -21.20 -2.55 1.77
N GLU A 161 -22.10 -3.27 2.44
CA GLU A 161 -23.21 -2.70 3.22
C GLU A 161 -22.78 -2.19 4.60
N GLU A 162 -21.66 -2.68 5.10
CA GLU A 162 -21.14 -2.40 6.44
C GLU A 162 -19.96 -1.42 6.44
N ARG A 163 -19.34 -1.20 5.29
CA ARG A 163 -18.15 -0.36 5.16
C ARG A 163 -18.47 0.98 4.53
N SER A 164 -17.77 2.01 4.99
CA SER A 164 -17.75 3.33 4.34
C SER A 164 -16.65 3.36 3.28
N ALA A 165 -16.80 4.23 2.28
CA ALA A 165 -15.77 4.41 1.25
C ALA A 165 -14.41 4.79 1.86
N HIS A 166 -14.42 5.53 2.97
CA HIS A 166 -13.21 5.85 3.73
C HIS A 166 -12.56 4.59 4.31
N THR A 167 -13.32 3.73 4.98
CA THR A 167 -12.80 2.50 5.59
C THR A 167 -12.21 1.56 4.54
N VAL A 168 -12.81 1.49 3.34
CA VAL A 168 -12.28 0.68 2.22
C VAL A 168 -10.94 1.24 1.72
N LEU A 169 -10.87 2.56 1.48
CA LEU A 169 -9.67 3.23 0.97
C LEU A 169 -8.56 3.39 2.02
N GLU A 170 -8.90 3.32 3.30
CA GLU A 170 -7.95 3.39 4.40
C GLU A 170 -6.97 2.21 4.38
N VAL A 171 -7.39 1.04 3.87
CA VAL A 171 -6.54 -0.15 3.74
C VAL A 171 -5.33 0.11 2.83
N PRO A 172 -5.50 0.43 1.53
CA PRO A 172 -4.35 0.78 0.68
C PRO A 172 -3.72 2.11 1.10
N GLY A 173 -4.48 3.05 1.65
CA GLY A 173 -3.98 4.34 2.15
C GLY A 173 -2.94 4.22 3.25
N ARG A 174 -3.21 3.40 4.28
CA ARG A 174 -2.26 3.15 5.39
C ARG A 174 -1.01 2.42 4.93
N LEU A 175 -1.13 1.51 3.95
CA LEU A 175 0.01 0.84 3.33
C LEU A 175 0.90 1.82 2.57
N LEU A 176 0.30 2.69 1.75
CA LEU A 176 1.05 3.72 1.04
C LEU A 176 1.70 4.71 2.01
N ALA A 177 0.98 5.20 3.01
CA ALA A 177 1.54 6.10 4.01
C ALA A 177 2.72 5.46 4.75
N PHE A 178 2.60 4.19 5.15
CA PHE A 178 3.69 3.44 5.75
C PHE A 178 4.89 3.34 4.79
N ALA A 179 4.65 2.94 3.53
CA ALA A 179 5.70 2.82 2.54
C ALA A 179 6.41 4.16 2.28
N SER A 180 5.67 5.26 2.18
CA SER A 180 6.23 6.60 1.99
C SER A 180 7.03 7.07 3.20
N ILE A 181 6.54 6.86 4.42
CA ILE A 181 7.28 7.18 5.65
C ILE A 181 8.55 6.33 5.72
N TYR A 182 8.44 5.03 5.44
CA TYR A 182 9.57 4.11 5.43
C TYR A 182 10.63 4.55 4.43
N VAL A 183 10.25 4.83 3.18
CA VAL A 183 11.17 5.30 2.14
C VAL A 183 11.81 6.64 2.52
N ALA A 184 11.03 7.59 3.07
CA ALA A 184 11.57 8.87 3.51
C ALA A 184 12.59 8.70 4.65
N LEU A 185 12.31 7.82 5.64
CA LEU A 185 13.22 7.51 6.73
C LEU A 185 14.46 6.75 6.23
N ALA A 186 14.28 5.77 5.35
CA ALA A 186 15.37 5.02 4.75
C ALA A 186 16.27 5.94 3.91
N ALA A 187 15.71 6.90 3.19
CA ALA A 187 16.47 7.91 2.46
C ALA A 187 17.20 8.87 3.40
N ALA A 188 16.53 9.37 4.44
CA ALA A 188 17.13 10.32 5.39
C ALA A 188 18.25 9.68 6.22
N VAL A 189 17.98 8.51 6.81
CA VAL A 189 18.92 7.79 7.69
C VAL A 189 19.94 7.01 6.87
N GLY A 190 19.48 6.25 5.89
CA GLY A 190 20.33 5.41 5.04
C GLY A 190 21.12 6.23 4.05
N GLY A 191 20.53 7.21 3.36
CA GLY A 191 21.24 8.09 2.45
C GLY A 191 22.24 9.00 3.18
N GLY A 192 21.82 9.62 4.29
CA GLY A 192 22.73 10.43 5.11
C GLY A 192 23.88 9.62 5.73
N GLY A 193 23.57 8.44 6.27
CA GLY A 193 24.57 7.53 6.83
C GLY A 193 25.51 6.94 5.78
N LEU A 194 25.00 6.54 4.62
CA LEU A 194 25.80 6.03 3.51
C LEU A 194 26.74 7.10 2.98
N LEU A 195 26.26 8.33 2.75
CA LEU A 195 27.10 9.45 2.33
C LEU A 195 28.20 9.75 3.35
N PHE A 196 27.88 9.70 4.65
CA PHE A 196 28.86 9.88 5.71
C PHE A 196 29.93 8.77 5.70
N ILE A 197 29.52 7.50 5.56
CA ILE A 197 30.46 6.36 5.49
C ILE A 197 31.30 6.44 4.22
N LEU A 198 30.71 6.73 3.06
CA LEU A 198 31.43 6.91 1.80
C LEU A 198 32.43 8.06 1.89
N ALA A 199 32.10 9.17 2.55
CA ALA A 199 33.04 10.26 2.79
C ALA A 199 34.23 9.81 3.65
N LEU A 200 34.00 9.05 4.71
CA LEU A 200 35.08 8.48 5.53
C LEU A 200 35.94 7.47 4.77
N LEU A 201 35.32 6.63 3.95
CA LEU A 201 36.01 5.65 3.11
C LEU A 201 36.83 6.32 2.01
N TYR A 202 36.30 7.38 1.40
CA TYR A 202 37.00 8.19 0.41
C TYR A 202 38.23 8.87 1.01
N GLU A 203 38.10 9.49 2.18
CA GLU A 203 39.23 10.03 2.96
C GLU A 203 40.27 8.95 3.30
N ALA A 204 39.82 7.71 3.53
CA ALA A 204 40.68 6.55 3.76
C ALA A 204 41.24 5.90 2.47
N GLY A 205 40.90 6.41 1.28
CA GLY A 205 41.36 5.88 -0.01
C GLY A 205 40.66 4.59 -0.48
N VAL A 206 39.51 4.25 0.09
CA VAL A 206 38.71 3.06 -0.27
C VAL A 206 37.60 3.44 -1.24
N THR A 207 37.48 2.70 -2.35
CA THR A 207 36.38 2.85 -3.32
C THR A 207 35.35 1.74 -3.11
N VAL A 208 34.07 2.11 -3.10
CA VAL A 208 32.94 1.17 -2.96
C VAL A 208 32.35 0.92 -4.35
N PRO A 209 32.22 -0.34 -4.81
CA PRO A 209 31.57 -0.66 -6.07
C PRO A 209 30.07 -0.30 -6.07
N ASP A 210 29.56 0.23 -7.18
CA ASP A 210 28.15 0.61 -7.34
C ASP A 210 27.17 -0.56 -7.14
N SER A 211 27.62 -1.80 -7.39
CA SER A 211 26.84 -3.03 -7.20
C SER A 211 26.40 -3.23 -5.75
N ASP A 212 27.24 -2.86 -4.79
CA ASP A 212 27.01 -3.13 -3.37
C ASP A 212 25.96 -2.16 -2.80
N ALA A 213 25.93 -0.93 -3.30
CA ALA A 213 24.93 0.07 -2.96
C ALA A 213 23.52 -0.35 -3.44
N GLY A 214 23.41 -0.92 -4.65
CA GLY A 214 22.15 -1.41 -5.19
C GLY A 214 21.56 -2.56 -4.37
N VAL A 215 22.39 -3.52 -3.94
CA VAL A 215 21.97 -4.64 -3.09
C VAL A 215 21.49 -4.16 -1.72
N LEU A 216 22.22 -3.23 -1.09
CA LEU A 216 21.82 -2.65 0.19
C LEU A 216 20.50 -1.89 0.09
N PHE A 217 20.29 -1.14 -1.00
CA PHE A 217 19.03 -0.45 -1.24
C PHE A 217 17.86 -1.44 -1.45
N GLY A 218 18.04 -2.47 -2.27
CA GLY A 218 17.05 -3.53 -2.46
C GLY A 218 16.72 -4.25 -1.14
N ALA A 219 17.74 -4.57 -0.34
CA ALA A 219 17.58 -5.18 0.99
C ALA A 219 16.78 -4.30 1.95
N SER A 220 17.05 -3.00 1.98
CA SER A 220 16.28 -2.02 2.75
C SER A 220 14.81 -2.03 2.32
N MET A 221 14.54 -1.91 1.01
CA MET A 221 13.15 -1.89 0.51
C MET A 221 12.38 -3.17 0.84
N ILE A 222 13.04 -4.33 0.78
CA ILE A 222 12.44 -5.62 1.15
C ILE A 222 12.19 -5.72 2.65
N ALA A 223 13.10 -5.20 3.48
CA ALA A 223 12.88 -5.10 4.91
C ALA A 223 11.65 -4.22 5.23
N GLY A 224 11.50 -3.07 4.57
CA GLY A 224 10.32 -2.22 4.70
C GLY A 224 9.02 -2.94 4.34
N LYS A 225 9.02 -3.68 3.23
CA LYS A 225 7.86 -4.48 2.82
C LYS A 225 7.52 -5.56 3.83
N LEU A 226 8.51 -6.30 4.33
CA LEU A 226 8.33 -7.34 5.35
C LEU A 226 7.79 -6.78 6.66
N LEU A 227 8.21 -5.57 7.06
CA LEU A 227 7.66 -4.88 8.23
C LEU A 227 6.18 -4.55 8.03
N ALA A 228 5.79 -4.08 6.84
CA ALA A 228 4.38 -3.80 6.52
C ALA A 228 3.53 -5.09 6.52
N GLU A 229 4.04 -6.17 5.92
CA GLU A 229 3.38 -7.47 5.91
C GLU A 229 3.24 -8.08 7.30
N TRP A 230 4.29 -7.98 8.12
CA TRP A 230 4.24 -8.41 9.51
C TRP A 230 3.19 -7.62 10.29
N GLY A 231 3.16 -6.29 10.13
CA GLY A 231 2.14 -5.45 10.75
C GLY A 231 0.72 -5.86 10.36
N ARG A 232 0.45 -6.08 9.06
CA ARG A 232 -0.86 -6.57 8.59
C ARG A 232 -1.20 -7.96 9.12
N PHE A 233 -0.21 -8.86 9.18
CA PHE A 233 -0.39 -10.21 9.71
C PHE A 233 -0.73 -10.19 11.21
N ASP A 234 -0.05 -9.35 11.98
CA ASP A 234 -0.29 -9.14 13.41
C ASP A 234 -1.70 -8.55 13.63
N ALA A 235 -2.05 -7.52 12.87
CA ALA A 235 -3.37 -6.89 12.88
C ALA A 235 -4.54 -7.86 12.66
N ALA A 236 -4.34 -8.91 11.85
CA ALA A 236 -5.38 -9.87 11.49
C ALA A 236 -5.50 -11.05 12.46
N ARG A 237 -4.51 -11.29 13.34
CA ARG A 237 -4.43 -12.51 14.16
C ARG A 237 -4.24 -12.29 15.65
N ALA A 238 -3.70 -11.15 16.06
CA ALA A 238 -3.49 -10.85 17.46
C ALA A 238 -4.76 -10.28 18.09
N ASP A 239 -5.13 -10.79 19.26
CA ASP A 239 -6.23 -10.22 20.06
C ASP A 239 -5.89 -8.77 20.47
N GLU A 240 -4.62 -8.52 20.81
CA GLU A 240 -4.05 -7.21 21.04
C GLU A 240 -2.83 -7.03 20.10
N PRO A 241 -2.99 -6.36 18.95
CA PRO A 241 -1.89 -6.12 18.02
C PRO A 241 -0.83 -5.21 18.65
N GLY A 242 0.43 -5.44 18.29
CA GLY A 242 1.50 -4.50 18.61
C GLY A 242 1.35 -3.19 17.84
N TRP A 243 2.21 -2.21 18.12
CA TRP A 243 2.14 -0.87 17.51
C TRP A 243 2.10 -0.88 15.97
N LEU A 244 2.84 -1.80 15.32
CA LEU A 244 2.78 -2.00 13.87
C LEU A 244 1.43 -2.55 13.42
N GLY A 245 0.87 -3.52 14.15
CA GLY A 245 -0.45 -4.05 13.84
C GLY A 245 -1.54 -3.01 14.02
N THR A 246 -1.48 -2.21 15.09
CA THR A 246 -2.40 -1.09 15.32
C THR A 246 -2.38 -0.08 14.16
N TRP A 247 -1.21 0.18 13.55
CA TRP A 247 -1.13 1.06 12.37
C TRP A 247 -1.95 0.55 11.18
N PHE A 248 -2.03 -0.77 10.97
CA PHE A 248 -2.72 -1.37 9.82
C PHE A 248 -4.18 -1.76 10.10
N GLN A 249 -4.64 -1.67 11.35
CA GLN A 249 -6.05 -1.84 11.64
C GLN A 249 -6.83 -0.59 11.24
N PRO A 250 -7.87 -0.71 10.38
CA PRO A 250 -8.75 0.41 10.10
C PRO A 250 -9.45 0.86 11.37
N GLU A 251 -9.53 2.18 11.58
CA GLU A 251 -10.27 2.72 12.71
C GLU A 251 -11.76 2.36 12.57
N LYS A 252 -12.28 1.69 13.60
CA LYS A 252 -13.72 1.47 13.76
C LYS A 252 -14.27 2.71 14.45
N PRO A 253 -15.08 3.55 13.78
CA PRO A 253 -15.82 4.58 14.49
C PRO A 253 -16.73 3.87 15.50
N GLU A 254 -16.77 4.36 16.74
CA GLU A 254 -17.73 3.87 17.73
C GLU A 254 -19.15 4.04 17.17
N ALA A 255 -19.97 3.00 17.36
CA ALA A 255 -21.34 2.94 16.85
C ALA A 255 -22.28 3.88 17.61
#